data_AF-A0A7K4DCB3-F1
#
_entry.id   AF-A0A7K4DCB3-F1
#
_cell.length_a   1.000
_cell.length_b   1.000
_cell.length_c   1.000
_cell.angle_alpha   90.00
_cell.angle_beta   90.00
_cell.angle_gamma   90.00
#
_symmetry.space_group_name_H-M   'P 1'
#
loop_
_entity.id
_entity.type
_entity.pdbx_description
1 polymer ?
#
loop_
_entity_poly.entity_id
_entity_poly.type
_entity_poly.pdbx_seq_one_letter_code
_entity_poly.pdbx_strand_id
1 'polypeptide(L)'
;MSETIKKRSELIFLYDVKDINPNGDPADENKPRMDEETRINIVTDVRLKRTIRDYLHNFKGKEIFVRKISDESGNIQDAKARGKDFQNNPETIIKECIDVRLFGGTIPIATGKSKDSSIIYTGPVQFKMG
;
A
#
# COMPACT_ATOMS: atom_id res chain seq x y z
N MET A 1 -22.14 7.59 0.86
CA MET A 1 -21.24 6.70 0.08
C MET A 1 -20.70 7.50 -1.09
N SER A 2 -19.43 7.34 -1.45
CA SER A 2 -18.88 7.98 -2.65
C SER A 2 -19.53 7.39 -3.90
N GLU A 3 -19.75 8.21 -4.93
CA GLU A 3 -20.25 7.71 -6.21
C GLU A 3 -19.29 6.69 -6.81
N THR A 4 -19.82 5.56 -7.27
CA THR A 4 -19.05 4.53 -7.95
C THR A 4 -18.58 5.05 -9.32
N ILE A 5 -17.29 4.92 -9.59
CA ILE A 5 -16.70 5.33 -10.87
C ILE A 5 -17.30 4.47 -11.99
N LYS A 6 -17.93 5.12 -12.99
CA LYS A 6 -18.61 4.44 -14.10
C LYS A 6 -17.71 4.18 -15.32
N LYS A 7 -16.54 4.80 -15.39
CA LYS A 7 -15.63 4.74 -16.54
C LYS A 7 -14.26 4.23 -16.11
N ARG A 8 -13.69 3.32 -16.89
CA ARG A 8 -12.27 2.97 -16.78
C ARG A 8 -11.43 4.09 -17.39
N SER A 9 -10.29 4.38 -16.79
CA SER A 9 -9.34 5.38 -17.28
C SER A 9 -7.92 4.82 -17.24
N GLU A 10 -7.07 5.34 -18.12
CA GLU A 10 -5.64 5.03 -18.14
C GLU A 10 -4.87 6.32 -17.89
N LEU A 11 -3.72 6.20 -17.23
CA LEU A 11 -2.88 7.31 -16.84
C LEU A 11 -1.43 6.95 -17.19
N ILE A 12 -0.75 7.88 -17.86
CA ILE A 12 0.71 7.88 -17.96
C ILE A 12 1.22 8.86 -16.92
N PHE A 13 1.99 8.36 -15.96
CA PHE A 13 2.61 9.17 -14.92
C PHE A 13 4.10 9.28 -15.18
N LEU A 14 4.56 10.47 -15.54
CA LEU A 14 5.97 10.77 -15.79
C LEU A 14 6.49 11.65 -14.67
N TYR A 15 7.65 11.31 -14.14
CA TYR A 15 8.39 12.13 -13.21
C TYR A 15 9.89 11.90 -13.44
N ASP A 16 10.69 12.90 -13.13
CA ASP A 16 12.13 12.82 -13.14
C ASP A 16 12.67 12.96 -11.71
N VAL A 17 13.92 12.53 -11.56
CA VAL A 17 14.66 12.66 -10.31
C VAL A 17 16.08 13.05 -10.63
N LYS A 18 16.70 13.82 -9.74
CA LYS A 18 18.09 14.26 -9.87
C LYS A 18 18.83 14.02 -8.57
N ASP A 19 20.02 13.43 -8.67
CA ASP A 19 20.95 13.20 -7.55
C ASP A 19 20.31 12.46 -6.36
N ILE A 20 19.42 11.51 -6.63
CA ILE A 20 18.68 10.73 -5.62
C ILE A 20 18.46 9.30 -6.08
N ASN A 21 18.28 8.39 -5.12
CA ASN A 21 17.83 7.02 -5.37
C ASN A 21 16.29 6.93 -5.32
N PRO A 22 15.60 6.74 -6.47
CA PRO A 22 14.14 6.68 -6.51
C PRO A 22 13.57 5.39 -5.90
N ASN A 23 14.31 4.29 -6.00
CA ASN A 23 13.88 2.97 -5.59
C ASN A 23 15.09 2.08 -5.29
N GLY A 24 15.46 1.98 -4.01
CA GLY A 24 16.60 1.18 -3.59
C GLY A 24 16.37 -0.33 -3.68
N ASP A 25 17.41 -1.07 -4.02
CA ASP A 25 17.41 -2.52 -3.96
C ASP A 25 17.95 -3.04 -2.63
N PRO A 26 17.13 -3.67 -1.76
CA PRO A 26 17.62 -4.27 -0.52
C PRO A 26 18.59 -5.43 -0.76
N ALA A 27 18.63 -6.03 -1.95
CA ALA A 27 19.58 -7.09 -2.29
C ALA A 27 20.95 -6.57 -2.76
N ASP A 28 21.04 -5.29 -3.15
CA ASP A 28 22.27 -4.67 -3.66
C ASP A 28 22.58 -3.38 -2.88
N GLU A 29 22.78 -3.51 -1.57
CA GLU A 29 23.24 -2.42 -0.69
C GLU A 29 22.45 -1.11 -0.83
N ASN A 30 21.16 -1.19 -1.16
CA ASN A 30 20.29 -0.04 -1.40
C ASN A 30 20.77 0.86 -2.56
N LYS A 31 21.47 0.31 -3.56
CA LYS A 31 21.70 0.99 -4.85
C LYS A 31 20.39 1.17 -5.61
N PRO A 32 20.30 2.10 -6.59
CA PRO A 32 19.14 2.18 -7.46
C PRO A 32 18.85 0.83 -8.09
N ARG A 33 17.61 0.37 -7.95
CA ARG A 33 17.14 -0.85 -8.59
C ARG A 33 17.25 -0.69 -10.10
N MET A 34 17.95 -1.60 -10.75
CA MET A 34 18.26 -1.55 -12.17
C MET A 34 17.95 -2.90 -12.82
N ASP A 35 17.48 -2.85 -14.05
CA ASP A 35 17.35 -4.03 -14.90
C ASP A 35 18.74 -4.48 -15.36
N GLU A 36 19.11 -5.74 -15.12
CA GLU A 36 20.46 -6.23 -15.41
C GLU A 36 20.80 -6.25 -16.91
N GLU A 37 19.81 -6.46 -17.77
CA GLU A 37 19.98 -6.57 -19.22
C GLU A 37 20.06 -5.18 -19.88
N THR A 38 19.06 -4.34 -19.60
CA THR A 38 18.89 -3.03 -20.24
C THR A 38 19.64 -1.91 -19.54
N ARG A 39 20.06 -2.12 -18.28
CA ARG A 39 20.67 -1.11 -17.38
C ARG A 39 19.78 0.11 -17.13
N ILE A 40 18.47 -0.04 -17.32
CA ILE A 40 17.48 1.00 -17.03
C ILE A 40 17.10 0.90 -15.54
N ASN A 41 17.03 2.04 -14.86
CA ASN A 41 16.53 2.08 -13.48
C ASN A 41 15.04 1.74 -13.45
N ILE A 42 14.64 0.88 -12.51
CA ILE A 42 13.26 0.46 -12.32
C ILE A 42 12.71 1.01 -11.01
N VAL A 43 11.52 1.59 -11.08
CA VAL A 43 10.71 1.93 -9.93
C VAL A 43 9.51 1.00 -9.84
N THR A 44 9.45 0.24 -8.74
CA THR A 44 8.38 -0.72 -8.54
C THR A 44 7.04 -0.02 -8.30
N ASP A 45 5.96 -0.68 -8.69
CA ASP A 45 4.61 -0.22 -8.40
C ASP A 45 4.39 -0.10 -6.87
N VAL A 46 4.96 -1.00 -6.07
CA VAL A 46 4.92 -0.95 -4.60
C VAL A 46 5.58 0.33 -4.07
N ARG A 47 6.70 0.76 -4.66
CA ARG A 47 7.39 2.02 -4.30
C ARG A 47 6.50 3.23 -4.57
N LEU A 48 5.87 3.29 -5.76
CA LEU A 48 4.93 4.37 -6.09
C LEU A 48 3.71 4.38 -5.16
N LYS A 49 3.10 3.21 -4.92
CA LYS A 49 1.98 3.06 -3.99
C LYS A 49 2.37 3.51 -2.58
N ARG A 50 3.60 3.26 -2.13
CA ARG A 50 4.09 3.72 -0.82
C ARG A 50 4.16 5.24 -0.76
N THR A 51 4.74 5.90 -1.76
CA THR A 51 4.78 7.37 -1.84
C THR A 51 3.38 7.98 -1.78
N ILE A 52 2.42 7.40 -2.51
CA ILE A 52 1.03 7.87 -2.50
C ILE A 52 0.39 7.67 -1.12
N ARG A 53 0.59 6.52 -0.47
CA ARG A 53 0.07 6.26 0.89
C ARG A 53 0.61 7.27 1.89
N ASP A 54 1.91 7.50 1.88
CA ASP A 54 2.57 8.44 2.79
C ASP A 54 2.05 9.87 2.56
N TYR A 55 1.84 10.26 1.30
CA TYR A 55 1.23 11.55 0.98
C TYR A 55 -0.21 11.68 1.51
N LEU A 56 -1.05 10.66 1.27
CA LEU A 56 -2.44 10.63 1.71
C LEU A 56 -2.56 10.67 3.24
N HIS A 57 -1.66 9.99 3.94
CA HIS A 57 -1.64 9.99 5.40
C HIS A 57 -1.11 11.31 5.98
N ASN A 58 0.12 11.67 5.63
CA ASN A 58 0.83 12.77 6.28
C ASN A 58 0.31 14.16 5.89
N PHE A 59 -0.19 14.31 4.66
CA PHE A 59 -0.57 15.63 4.13
C PHE A 59 -2.07 15.77 3.83
N LYS A 60 -2.81 14.67 3.69
CA LYS A 60 -4.28 14.71 3.45
C LYS A 60 -5.11 14.23 4.63
N GLY A 61 -4.46 13.82 5.73
CA GLY A 61 -5.13 13.33 6.94
C GLY A 61 -6.04 12.13 6.67
N LYS A 62 -5.73 11.32 5.66
CA LYS A 62 -6.49 10.09 5.36
C LYS A 62 -5.93 8.93 6.17
N GLU A 63 -6.81 8.06 6.63
CA GLU A 63 -6.39 6.84 7.29
C GLU A 63 -5.94 5.79 6.24
N ILE A 64 -4.90 5.05 6.58
CA ILE A 64 -4.33 3.97 5.76
C ILE A 64 -4.17 2.71 6.62
N PHE A 65 -4.32 1.55 5.97
CA PHE A 65 -4.16 0.27 6.62
C PHE A 65 -2.68 -0.11 6.73
N VAL A 66 -1.92 0.05 5.64
CA VAL A 66 -0.51 -0.37 5.58
C VAL A 66 0.40 0.75 6.11
N ARG A 67 0.61 0.78 7.42
CA ARG A 67 1.57 1.67 8.09
C ARG A 67 2.26 0.99 9.26
N LYS A 68 3.42 1.54 9.64
CA LYS A 68 4.13 1.15 10.85
C LYS A 68 3.53 1.91 12.03
N ILE A 69 2.79 1.22 12.90
CA ILE A 69 2.37 1.74 14.20
C ILE A 69 3.23 1.04 15.25
N SER A 70 3.85 1.83 16.13
CA SER A 70 4.56 1.31 17.29
C SER A 70 3.74 1.58 18.54
N ASP A 71 3.55 0.54 19.36
CA ASP A 71 2.99 0.67 20.70
C ASP A 71 3.97 1.39 21.62
N GLU A 72 3.51 1.83 22.80
CA GLU A 72 4.33 2.49 23.83
C GLU A 72 5.52 1.62 24.29
N SER A 73 5.41 0.30 24.15
CA SER A 73 6.47 -0.68 24.43
C SER A 73 7.43 -0.93 23.26
N GLY A 74 7.30 -0.19 22.15
CA GLY A 74 8.17 -0.32 20.96
C GLY A 74 7.83 -1.49 20.02
N ASN A 75 6.77 -2.26 20.31
CA ASN A 75 6.32 -3.35 19.44
C ASN A 75 5.61 -2.78 18.21
N ILE A 76 5.92 -3.35 17.03
CA ILE A 76 5.28 -2.96 15.78
C ILE A 76 3.97 -3.74 15.64
N GLN A 77 2.87 -3.03 15.43
CA GLN A 77 1.57 -3.63 15.19
C GLN A 77 1.59 -4.46 13.90
N ASP A 78 1.17 -5.72 13.99
CA ASP A 78 1.02 -6.60 12.83
C ASP A 78 -0.32 -6.36 12.10
N ALA A 79 -0.48 -6.98 10.92
CA ALA A 79 -1.70 -6.82 10.14
C ALA A 79 -2.95 -7.36 10.87
N LYS A 80 -2.80 -8.34 11.77
CA LYS A 80 -3.91 -8.92 12.54
C LYS A 80 -4.39 -7.97 13.62
N ALA A 81 -3.48 -7.38 14.38
CA ALA A 81 -3.77 -6.36 15.37
C ALA A 81 -4.37 -5.12 14.69
N ARG A 82 -3.85 -4.72 13.52
CA ARG A 82 -4.44 -3.63 12.74
C ARG A 82 -5.87 -3.94 12.29
N GLY A 83 -6.16 -5.19 11.90
CA GLY A 83 -7.53 -5.64 11.59
C GLY A 83 -8.50 -5.49 12.77
N LYS A 84 -8.03 -5.70 14.00
CA LYS A 84 -8.86 -5.56 15.21
C LYS A 84 -9.28 -4.12 15.48
N ASP A 85 -8.45 -3.13 15.12
CA ASP A 85 -8.80 -1.70 15.24
C ASP A 85 -10.09 -1.36 14.47
N PHE A 86 -10.38 -2.11 13.41
CA PHE A 86 -11.57 -1.96 12.57
C PHE A 86 -12.59 -3.09 12.80
N GLN A 87 -12.59 -3.69 14.00
CA GLN A 87 -13.51 -4.75 14.41
C GLN A 87 -13.44 -6.02 13.54
N ASN A 88 -12.32 -6.25 12.84
CA ASN A 88 -12.16 -7.28 11.82
C ASN A 88 -13.26 -7.25 10.73
N ASN A 89 -13.86 -6.08 10.49
CA ASN A 89 -14.89 -5.90 9.46
C ASN A 89 -14.26 -5.36 8.17
N PRO A 90 -14.24 -6.14 7.08
CA PRO A 90 -13.69 -5.70 5.80
C PRO A 90 -14.34 -4.44 5.23
N GLU A 91 -15.65 -4.28 5.42
CA GLU A 91 -16.37 -3.11 4.90
C GLU A 91 -15.94 -1.82 5.60
N THR A 92 -15.72 -1.89 6.92
CA THR A 92 -15.20 -0.77 7.71
C THR A 92 -13.80 -0.39 7.24
N ILE A 93 -12.93 -1.38 7.02
CA ILE A 93 -11.57 -1.15 6.53
C ILE A 93 -11.61 -0.48 5.15
N ILE A 94 -12.43 -0.95 4.21
CA ILE A 94 -12.55 -0.34 2.87
C ILE A 94 -13.14 1.08 2.95
N LYS A 95 -14.03 1.33 3.90
CA LYS A 95 -14.65 2.65 4.08
C LYS A 95 -13.66 3.67 4.64
N GLU A 96 -12.89 3.29 5.64
CA GLU A 96 -12.00 4.18 6.40
C GLU A 96 -10.58 4.24 5.83
N CYS A 97 -10.00 3.10 5.43
CA CYS A 97 -8.64 3.01 4.90
C CYS A 97 -8.62 3.25 3.38
N ILE A 98 -8.12 4.42 2.97
CA ILE A 98 -8.13 4.82 1.56
C ILE A 98 -7.22 3.96 0.69
N ASP A 99 -6.13 3.44 1.24
CA ASP A 99 -5.14 2.66 0.51
C ASP A 99 -5.65 1.28 0.11
N VAL A 100 -6.38 0.60 1.01
CA VAL A 100 -7.06 -0.67 0.69
C VAL A 100 -8.15 -0.44 -0.35
N ARG A 101 -8.90 0.67 -0.23
CA ARG A 101 -9.91 1.02 -1.23
C ARG A 101 -9.34 1.30 -2.62
N LEU A 102 -8.16 1.92 -2.70
CA LEU A 102 -7.53 2.30 -3.98
C LEU A 102 -6.72 1.16 -4.60
N PHE A 103 -5.86 0.51 -3.81
CA PHE A 103 -4.87 -0.45 -4.31
C PHE A 103 -5.25 -1.90 -4.05
N GLY A 104 -6.21 -2.13 -3.15
CA GLY A 104 -6.49 -3.45 -2.62
C GLY A 104 -5.52 -3.86 -1.52
N GLY A 105 -5.71 -5.08 -1.02
CA GLY A 105 -4.89 -5.65 0.04
C GLY A 105 -5.46 -6.94 0.59
N THR A 106 -4.60 -7.69 1.29
CA THR A 106 -5.00 -8.87 2.05
C THR A 106 -5.36 -8.47 3.47
N ILE A 107 -6.62 -8.64 3.84
CA ILE A 107 -7.14 -8.32 5.17
C ILE A 107 -7.22 -9.64 5.97
N PRO A 108 -6.45 -9.80 7.05
CA PRO A 108 -6.60 -10.94 7.94
C PRO A 108 -7.87 -10.76 8.79
N ILE A 109 -8.74 -11.77 8.83
CA ILE A 109 -9.93 -11.81 9.70
C ILE A 109 -9.71 -12.87 10.77
N ALA A 110 -9.65 -12.40 12.02
CA ALA A 110 -9.63 -13.27 13.19
C ALA A 110 -11.05 -13.40 13.76
N THR A 111 -11.84 -14.35 13.25
CA THR A 111 -13.06 -14.81 13.92
C THR A 111 -12.67 -15.75 15.06
N GLY A 112 -13.08 -15.40 16.28
CA GLY A 112 -12.75 -16.16 17.49
C GLY A 112 -13.12 -17.64 17.35
N LYS A 113 -12.12 -18.50 17.52
CA LYS A 113 -12.14 -19.98 17.42
C LYS A 113 -12.16 -20.51 15.98
N SER A 114 -10.96 -20.83 15.48
CA SER A 114 -10.71 -21.84 14.44
C SER A 114 -10.92 -21.44 12.97
N LYS A 115 -10.16 -20.44 12.50
CA LYS A 115 -9.35 -20.43 11.26
C LYS A 115 -8.93 -18.99 11.00
N ASP A 116 -7.62 -18.75 10.88
CA ASP A 116 -7.12 -17.53 10.26
C ASP A 116 -7.66 -17.53 8.82
N SER A 117 -8.68 -16.73 8.55
CA SER A 117 -9.18 -16.51 7.19
C SER A 117 -8.66 -15.16 6.72
N SER A 118 -8.36 -15.07 5.43
CA SER A 118 -7.94 -13.81 4.83
C SER A 118 -8.85 -13.51 3.65
N ILE A 119 -9.25 -12.25 3.54
CA ILE A 119 -9.99 -11.76 2.38
C ILE A 119 -9.03 -10.92 1.55
N ILE A 120 -8.98 -11.20 0.26
CA ILE A 120 -8.18 -10.45 -0.71
C ILE A 120 -9.11 -9.50 -1.44
N TYR A 121 -8.80 -8.21 -1.38
CA TYR A 121 -9.47 -7.20 -2.19
C TYR A 121 -8.55 -6.70 -3.29
N THR A 122 -9.11 -6.53 -4.49
CA THR A 122 -8.45 -5.89 -5.62
C THR A 122 -8.96 -4.46 -5.74
N GLY A 123 -8.07 -3.48 -5.61
CA GLY A 123 -8.42 -2.07 -5.79
C GLY A 123 -8.52 -1.69 -7.26
N PRO A 124 -9.26 -0.61 -7.59
CA PRO A 124 -9.43 -0.14 -8.97
C PRO A 124 -8.15 0.47 -9.57
N VAL A 125 -7.16 0.87 -8.75
CA VAL A 125 -5.91 1.50 -9.22
C VAL A 125 -4.79 0.47 -9.21
N GLN A 126 -4.36 0.08 -10.41
CA GLN A 126 -3.25 -0.84 -10.62
C GLN A 126 -2.16 -0.14 -11.42
N PHE A 127 -0.96 -0.03 -10.83
CA PHE A 127 0.23 0.48 -11.50
C PHE A 127 1.07 -0.67 -12.03
N LYS A 128 1.73 -0.44 -13.16
CA LYS A 128 2.84 -1.28 -13.60
C LYS A 128 4.15 -0.67 -13.11
N MET A 129 5.20 -1.49 -13.10
CA MET A 129 6.56 -0.99 -12.91
C MET A 129 6.87 0.04 -14.01
N GLY A 130 7.60 1.09 -13.63
CA GLY A 130 8.07 2.14 -14.52
C GLY A 130 9.58 2.28 -14.45
#